data_AF-A0A024TIG2-F1
#
_entry.id   AF-A0A024TIG2-F1
#
_cell.length_a   1.000
_cell.length_b   1.000
_cell.length_c   1.000
_cell.angle_alpha   90.00
_cell.angle_beta   90.00
_cell.angle_gamma   90.00
#
_symmetry.space_group_name_H-M   'P 1'
#
loop_
_entity.id
_entity.type
_entity.pdbx_description
1 polymer ?
#
loop_
_entity_poly.entity_id
_entity_poly.type
_entity_poly.pdbx_seq_one_letter_code
_entity_poly.pdbx_strand_id
1 'polypeptide(L)'
;MRLQASLLASIAALAASKNLSAAESINTLASHVTVPLPNISLAVLELTSLDNKVSTSMYVSPSLFGPPLPAAVTSTSYLSFALANPLTACTPLLSSVQDEAVLIDRGDCSFETKVLHAQAAGAALVLVRDTPTAALKQPNQVDCSLGAGDFCEESASCVSSTCVFSPLHQERCCVRNILIAMNGSTAAISTVTIPSVYLTVLDGATIENFFVEHPNATFVTVSLPQDESPWNWSMLLIWALGVAIVVASAYYSAAKERQFSQHLHASTLHHLSDPHHDPPSASSAALSPFHHAYSPIRDAQEEPLNMTLQHALLFLVMGSCMLLLMYYVHVILFVQCLFALASWVCITHLITYPLLAHLMPHRPPHGVGCNWPAFWSVWPSLALVLWWFLARHDPLVWILQNFLGICLCFVFVDSIHIQSLRIATILLGVAFAYDVFFVYFSPLVFGSNVMVEVASQGGKVSLDLNAFCVRHPESATCGHDTIPLVLSIPLILSTYGGNSLLGLGDIVLPALLVSFALRVDYCHVRPLNNGSSYFVWACVAYAVGLLMANVMAIVLQHFVAGQPALMYIVPCMLGAVLTLARSKGADEFQEMWDGPACLALDA
;
A
#
# COMPACT_ATOMS: atom_id res chain seq x y z
N MET A 1 -15.67 -37.54 -32.58
CA MET A 1 -16.10 -36.82 -31.36
C MET A 1 -15.99 -37.60 -30.03
N ARG A 2 -15.64 -38.91 -30.01
CA ARG A 2 -15.35 -39.64 -28.76
C ARG A 2 -13.86 -39.76 -28.39
N LEU A 3 -12.95 -39.23 -29.23
CA LEU A 3 -11.49 -39.32 -29.02
C LEU A 3 -10.86 -38.07 -28.35
N GLN A 4 -11.61 -36.98 -28.18
CA GLN A 4 -11.11 -35.76 -27.50
C GLN A 4 -11.46 -35.73 -26.01
N ALA A 5 -12.42 -36.54 -25.54
CA ALA A 5 -12.81 -36.61 -24.13
C ALA A 5 -11.88 -37.52 -23.30
N SER A 6 -11.24 -38.52 -23.90
CA SER A 6 -10.30 -39.41 -23.20
C SER A 6 -8.94 -38.77 -22.93
N LEU A 7 -8.51 -37.80 -23.75
CA LEU A 7 -7.23 -37.12 -23.57
C LEU A 7 -7.28 -36.11 -22.41
N LEU A 8 -8.42 -35.42 -22.22
CA LEU A 8 -8.62 -34.47 -21.12
C LEU A 8 -8.78 -35.15 -19.75
N ALA A 9 -9.36 -36.35 -19.71
CA ALA A 9 -9.47 -37.14 -18.48
C ALA A 9 -8.11 -37.70 -18.01
N SER A 10 -7.22 -38.09 -18.94
CA SER A 10 -5.88 -38.58 -18.60
C SER A 10 -4.93 -37.47 -18.12
N ILE A 11 -5.10 -36.22 -18.57
CA ILE A 11 -4.28 -35.08 -18.11
C ILE A 11 -4.72 -34.63 -16.69
N ALA A 12 -6.02 -34.65 -16.39
CA ALA A 12 -6.54 -34.34 -15.06
C ALA A 12 -6.15 -35.39 -14.00
N ALA A 13 -6.10 -36.68 -14.37
CA ALA A 13 -5.67 -37.74 -13.47
C ALA A 13 -4.14 -37.73 -13.20
N LEU A 14 -3.33 -37.25 -14.16
CA LEU A 14 -1.88 -37.11 -13.99
C LEU A 14 -1.51 -35.91 -13.11
N ALA A 15 -2.32 -34.85 -13.11
CA ALA A 15 -2.16 -33.69 -12.22
C ALA A 15 -2.55 -33.99 -10.76
N ALA A 16 -3.54 -34.88 -10.54
CA ALA A 16 -3.97 -35.27 -9.19
C ALA A 16 -3.00 -36.23 -8.49
N SER A 17 -2.28 -37.09 -9.22
CA SER A 17 -1.34 -38.05 -8.59
C SER A 17 0.04 -37.46 -8.25
N LYS A 18 0.47 -36.36 -8.89
CA LYS A 18 1.74 -35.68 -8.59
C LYS A 18 1.67 -34.76 -7.36
N ASN A 19 0.47 -34.38 -6.92
CA ASN A 19 0.27 -33.52 -5.75
C ASN A 19 0.29 -34.28 -4.40
N LEU A 20 0.32 -35.61 -4.40
CA LEU A 20 0.32 -36.39 -3.16
C LEU A 20 1.72 -36.89 -2.74
N SER A 21 2.70 -36.92 -3.64
CA SER A 21 4.08 -37.34 -3.32
C SER A 21 5.08 -36.19 -3.14
N ALA A 22 4.69 -34.94 -3.46
CA ALA A 22 5.50 -33.75 -3.22
C ALA A 22 5.30 -33.18 -1.80
N ALA A 23 4.22 -33.57 -1.11
CA ALA A 23 3.94 -33.13 0.26
C ALA A 23 4.83 -33.80 1.33
N GLU A 24 5.50 -34.92 1.02
CA GLU A 24 6.38 -35.63 1.97
C GLU A 24 7.88 -35.36 1.78
N SER A 25 8.29 -34.65 0.72
CA SER A 25 9.71 -34.37 0.42
C SER A 25 10.15 -32.92 0.69
N ILE A 26 9.23 -32.05 1.12
CA ILE A 26 9.50 -30.64 1.47
C ILE A 26 10.13 -30.50 2.86
N ASN A 27 10.08 -31.53 3.71
CA ASN A 27 10.63 -31.48 5.07
C ASN A 27 12.17 -31.59 5.16
N THR A 28 12.89 -31.75 4.05
CA THR A 28 14.33 -32.06 4.10
C THR A 28 15.26 -31.13 3.31
N LEU A 29 14.78 -29.99 2.79
CA LEU A 29 15.65 -29.00 2.10
C LEU A 29 15.44 -27.53 2.55
N ALA A 30 14.71 -27.31 3.64
CA ALA A 30 14.62 -26.01 4.32
C ALA A 30 15.81 -25.78 5.28
N SER A 31 17.05 -25.91 4.78
CA SER A 31 18.27 -25.73 5.58
C SER A 31 19.12 -24.53 5.15
N HIS A 32 18.47 -23.39 4.85
CA HIS A 32 19.05 -22.08 5.10
C HIS A 32 18.19 -21.38 6.14
N VAL A 33 18.79 -21.25 7.31
CA VAL A 33 18.19 -21.06 8.63
C VAL A 33 17.39 -19.74 8.70
N THR A 34 16.10 -19.82 8.39
CA THR A 34 15.09 -19.02 9.09
C THR A 34 14.59 -19.92 10.22
N VAL A 35 15.10 -19.68 11.43
CA VAL A 35 14.54 -20.33 12.62
C VAL A 35 13.09 -19.86 12.72
N PRO A 36 12.09 -20.75 12.70
CA PRO A 36 10.73 -20.35 13.02
C PRO A 36 10.77 -19.88 14.48
N LEU A 37 10.58 -18.58 14.70
CA LEU A 37 10.36 -18.05 16.04
C LEU A 37 9.20 -18.86 16.63
N PRO A 38 9.37 -19.50 17.81
CA PRO A 38 8.25 -20.10 18.50
C PRO A 38 7.19 -19.02 18.72
N ASN A 39 5.90 -19.40 18.72
CA ASN A 39 4.76 -18.51 19.01
C ASN A 39 5.00 -17.71 20.30
N ILE A 40 5.68 -16.57 20.19
CA ILE A 40 5.96 -15.62 21.25
C ILE A 40 5.05 -14.43 20.97
N SER A 41 4.04 -14.24 21.80
CA SER A 41 3.25 -12.99 21.79
C SER A 41 4.19 -11.84 22.18
N LEU A 42 4.35 -10.81 21.35
CA LEU A 42 5.20 -9.65 21.70
C LEU A 42 4.40 -8.64 22.53
N ALA A 43 5.04 -7.97 23.48
CA ALA A 43 4.48 -6.86 24.25
C ALA A 43 5.34 -5.60 24.07
N VAL A 44 4.78 -4.42 24.33
CA VAL A 44 5.49 -3.14 24.30
C VAL A 44 5.73 -2.66 25.72
N LEU A 45 6.98 -2.33 26.02
CA LEU A 45 7.42 -1.68 27.25
C LEU A 45 7.70 -0.21 26.92
N GLU A 46 7.04 0.70 27.61
CA GLU A 46 7.23 2.14 27.48
C GLU A 46 7.79 2.70 28.80
N LEU A 47 8.89 3.45 28.68
CA LEU A 47 9.55 4.16 29.76
C LEU A 47 9.25 5.64 29.60
N THR A 48 8.71 6.27 30.63
CA THR A 48 8.39 7.71 30.61
C THR A 48 9.06 8.44 31.75
N SER A 49 9.69 9.58 31.45
CA SER A 49 10.29 10.48 32.44
C SER A 49 9.48 11.77 32.57
N LEU A 50 9.09 12.12 33.81
CA LEU A 50 8.34 13.35 34.09
C LEU A 50 9.16 14.63 33.89
N ASP A 51 10.47 14.56 34.11
CA ASP A 51 11.33 15.75 34.16
C ASP A 51 11.56 16.35 32.76
N ASN A 52 11.64 15.51 31.73
CA ASN A 52 11.97 15.93 30.35
C ASN A 52 10.90 15.62 29.30
N LYS A 53 9.76 14.99 29.68
CA LYS A 53 8.75 14.45 28.74
C LYS A 53 9.38 13.56 27.65
N VAL A 54 10.40 12.79 28.02
CA VAL A 54 11.04 11.83 27.13
C VAL A 54 10.40 10.46 27.38
N SER A 55 9.96 9.84 26.29
CA SER A 55 9.40 8.49 26.28
C SER A 55 10.25 7.60 25.37
N THR A 56 10.61 6.42 25.85
CA THR A 56 11.32 5.40 25.06
C THR A 56 10.51 4.12 25.08
N SER A 57 10.29 3.50 23.92
CA SER A 57 9.55 2.23 23.81
C SER A 57 10.42 1.10 23.27
N MET A 58 10.11 -0.14 23.67
CA MET A 58 10.81 -1.34 23.19
C MET A 58 9.90 -2.57 23.21
N TYR A 59 10.23 -3.57 22.38
CA TYR A 59 9.51 -4.85 22.39
C TYR A 59 10.09 -5.81 23.42
N VAL A 60 9.19 -6.47 24.14
CA VAL A 60 9.52 -7.44 25.17
C VAL A 60 8.72 -8.72 24.96
N SER A 61 9.25 -9.84 25.46
CA SER A 61 8.51 -11.11 25.44
C SER A 61 7.86 -11.33 26.81
N PRO A 62 6.53 -11.37 26.92
CA PRO A 62 5.84 -11.79 28.14
C PRO A 62 6.19 -13.24 28.49
N SER A 63 6.10 -13.55 29.78
CA SER A 63 6.13 -14.92 30.27
C SER A 63 4.91 -15.71 29.83
N LEU A 64 5.10 -17.02 29.66
CA LEU A 64 4.01 -17.98 29.43
C LEU A 64 3.32 -18.41 30.75
N PHE A 65 3.68 -17.81 31.87
CA PHE A 65 3.19 -18.13 33.21
C PHE A 65 2.85 -16.83 33.98
N GLY A 66 1.93 -16.93 34.94
CA GLY A 66 1.41 -15.76 35.65
C GLY A 66 0.23 -15.09 34.93
N PRO A 67 -0.25 -13.94 35.42
CA PRO A 67 -1.37 -13.23 34.81
C PRO A 67 -0.98 -12.63 33.45
N PRO A 68 -1.94 -12.53 32.51
CA PRO A 68 -1.71 -11.83 31.25
C PRO A 68 -1.46 -10.34 31.51
N LEU A 69 -0.65 -9.73 30.65
CA LEU A 69 -0.43 -8.29 30.66
C LEU A 69 -1.74 -7.53 30.36
N PRO A 70 -1.94 -6.35 30.96
CA PRO A 70 -3.07 -5.50 30.62
C PRO A 70 -2.97 -5.02 29.16
N ALA A 71 -4.12 -4.84 28.51
CA ALA A 71 -4.17 -4.20 27.19
C ALA A 71 -3.79 -2.71 27.33
N ALA A 72 -3.16 -2.14 26.29
CA ALA A 72 -2.65 -0.77 26.27
C ALA A 72 -3.68 0.31 26.68
N VAL A 73 -4.96 0.08 26.38
CA VAL A 73 -6.06 1.01 26.73
C VAL A 73 -6.43 0.98 28.22
N THR A 74 -6.08 -0.10 28.92
CA THR A 74 -6.37 -0.32 30.34
C THR A 74 -5.15 -0.16 31.25
N SER A 75 -3.95 0.01 30.69
CA SER A 75 -2.73 0.19 31.49
C SER A 75 -2.67 1.61 32.06
N THR A 76 -3.35 1.82 33.20
CA THR A 76 -3.28 3.06 33.98
C THR A 76 -2.26 3.01 35.11
N SER A 77 -1.53 1.91 35.27
CA SER A 77 -0.55 1.71 36.33
C SER A 77 0.84 2.16 35.89
N TYR A 78 1.18 3.39 36.25
CA TYR A 78 2.56 3.87 36.21
C TYR A 78 3.33 3.27 37.38
N LEU A 79 4.28 2.37 37.10
CA LEU A 79 5.09 1.72 38.13
C LEU A 79 6.44 2.44 38.26
N SER A 80 6.86 2.72 39.50
CA SER A 80 8.22 3.14 39.78
C SER A 80 9.19 1.98 39.56
N PHE A 81 10.42 2.29 39.15
CA PHE A 81 11.43 1.28 38.85
C PHE A 81 12.32 0.98 40.05
N ALA A 82 12.69 -0.29 40.22
CA ALA A 82 13.69 -0.71 41.20
C ALA A 82 14.62 -1.79 40.64
N LEU A 83 15.88 -1.77 41.09
CA LEU A 83 16.86 -2.80 40.76
C LEU A 83 16.82 -3.91 41.82
N ALA A 84 16.83 -5.17 41.39
CA ALA A 84 16.84 -6.30 42.30
C ALA A 84 18.11 -6.37 43.16
N ASN A 85 17.95 -6.63 44.45
CA ASN A 85 19.05 -6.92 45.37
C ASN A 85 18.81 -8.24 46.14
N PRO A 86 19.48 -9.34 45.79
CA PRO A 86 20.55 -9.48 44.80
C PRO A 86 20.05 -9.46 43.34
N LEU A 87 20.90 -9.01 42.41
CA LEU A 87 20.57 -8.79 40.98
C LEU A 87 19.96 -10.00 40.28
N THR A 88 20.40 -11.21 40.61
CA THR A 88 19.91 -12.43 39.96
C THR A 88 18.62 -12.98 40.59
N ALA A 89 18.19 -12.46 41.74
CA ALA A 89 17.02 -12.92 42.50
C ALA A 89 16.92 -14.45 42.68
N CYS A 90 18.04 -15.17 42.69
CA CYS A 90 18.05 -16.62 42.95
C CYS A 90 17.88 -16.95 44.43
N THR A 91 18.10 -15.96 45.29
CA THR A 91 17.72 -15.97 46.71
C THR A 91 16.67 -14.87 46.96
N PRO A 92 15.94 -14.92 48.08
CA PRO A 92 14.97 -13.87 48.42
C PRO A 92 15.59 -12.48 48.39
N LEU A 93 14.83 -11.51 47.89
CA LEU A 93 15.24 -10.10 47.83
C LEU A 93 15.38 -9.52 49.23
N LEU A 94 16.44 -8.74 49.42
CA LEU A 94 16.75 -8.07 50.69
C LEU A 94 16.05 -6.71 50.81
N SER A 95 15.72 -6.08 49.68
CA SER A 95 14.99 -4.82 49.59
C SER A 95 13.49 -5.06 49.41
N SER A 96 12.67 -4.32 50.17
CA SER A 96 11.23 -4.23 49.91
C SER A 96 10.99 -3.39 48.67
N VAL A 97 10.16 -3.89 47.74
CA VAL A 97 9.88 -3.29 46.42
C VAL A 97 8.36 -3.22 46.22
N GLN A 98 7.68 -2.44 47.07
CA GLN A 98 6.21 -2.36 47.06
C GLN A 98 5.71 -1.60 45.83
N ASP A 99 4.89 -2.26 45.01
CA ASP A 99 4.24 -1.69 43.82
C ASP A 99 5.23 -1.14 42.78
N GLU A 100 6.42 -1.74 42.70
CA GLU A 100 7.50 -1.35 41.78
C GLU A 100 7.68 -2.36 40.63
N ALA A 101 8.19 -1.86 39.51
CA ALA A 101 8.72 -2.65 38.40
C ALA A 101 10.18 -3.01 38.68
N VAL A 102 10.46 -4.29 38.90
CA VAL A 102 11.77 -4.77 39.35
C VAL A 102 12.57 -5.36 38.19
N LEU A 103 13.78 -4.84 37.95
CA LEU A 103 14.72 -5.40 36.98
C LEU A 103 15.61 -6.46 37.62
N ILE A 104 15.62 -7.65 37.01
CA ILE A 104 16.35 -8.83 37.46
C ILE A 104 17.25 -9.34 36.33
N ASP A 105 18.49 -9.65 36.68
CA ASP A 105 19.44 -10.28 35.78
C ASP A 105 19.13 -11.76 35.57
N ARG A 106 19.26 -12.22 34.32
CA ARG A 106 19.29 -13.65 34.03
C ARG A 106 20.48 -14.29 34.74
N GLY A 107 20.20 -15.38 35.43
CA GLY A 107 21.17 -16.13 36.23
C GLY A 107 20.88 -17.62 36.14
N ASP A 108 21.38 -18.40 37.10
CA ASP A 108 21.34 -19.87 37.03
C ASP A 108 20.05 -20.52 37.52
N CYS A 109 19.20 -19.76 38.21
CA CYS A 109 17.88 -20.19 38.64
C CYS A 109 16.81 -20.00 37.55
N SER A 110 15.70 -20.72 37.66
CA SER A 110 14.58 -20.63 36.72
C SER A 110 13.88 -19.26 36.76
N PHE A 111 13.22 -18.89 35.65
CA PHE A 111 12.47 -17.63 35.53
C PHE A 111 11.35 -17.53 36.58
N GLU A 112 10.65 -18.64 36.84
CA GLU A 112 9.59 -18.72 37.85
C GLU A 112 10.10 -18.37 39.27
N THR A 113 11.28 -18.87 39.67
CA THR A 113 11.83 -18.61 41.01
C THR A 113 12.15 -17.13 41.20
N LYS A 114 12.68 -16.47 40.15
CA LYS A 114 12.97 -15.04 40.17
C LYS A 114 11.69 -14.22 40.40
N VAL A 115 10.64 -14.53 39.64
CA VAL A 115 9.36 -13.83 39.74
C VAL A 115 8.70 -14.08 41.11
N LEU A 116 8.78 -15.30 41.65
CA LEU A 116 8.24 -15.62 42.98
C LEU A 116 8.97 -14.87 44.11
N HIS A 117 10.29 -14.74 44.04
CA HIS A 117 11.05 -13.95 45.02
C HIS A 117 10.70 -12.47 44.94
N ALA A 118 10.53 -11.92 43.73
CA ALA A 118 10.10 -10.54 43.53
C ALA A 118 8.67 -10.28 44.02
N GLN A 119 7.76 -11.21 43.74
CA GLN A 119 6.39 -11.18 44.25
C GLN A 119 6.36 -11.21 45.79
N ALA A 120 7.18 -12.04 46.43
CA ALA A 120 7.28 -12.10 47.89
C ALA A 120 7.81 -10.78 48.49
N ALA A 121 8.57 -10.01 47.73
CA ALA A 121 9.09 -8.70 48.14
C ALA A 121 8.13 -7.52 47.82
N GLY A 122 6.97 -7.79 47.20
CA GLY A 122 5.92 -6.81 46.92
C GLY A 122 5.91 -6.21 45.52
N ALA A 123 6.69 -6.75 44.58
CA ALA A 123 6.80 -6.22 43.22
C ALA A 123 5.46 -6.31 42.45
N ALA A 124 5.17 -5.31 41.61
CA ALA A 124 3.99 -5.30 40.75
C ALA A 124 4.28 -5.79 39.32
N LEU A 125 5.51 -5.65 38.84
CA LEU A 125 5.96 -6.11 37.52
C LEU A 125 7.41 -6.59 37.61
N VAL A 126 7.75 -7.66 36.89
CA VAL A 126 9.14 -8.15 36.82
C VAL A 126 9.68 -8.06 35.41
N LEU A 127 10.81 -7.38 35.27
CA LEU A 127 11.58 -7.25 34.04
C LEU A 127 12.79 -8.17 34.16
N VAL A 128 12.87 -9.24 33.37
CA VAL A 128 14.04 -10.12 33.34
C VAL A 128 14.91 -9.76 32.15
N ARG A 129 16.09 -9.19 32.39
CA ARG A 129 17.04 -8.89 31.31
C ARG A 129 18.05 -10.01 31.11
N ASP A 130 18.33 -10.30 29.85
CA ASP A 130 19.42 -11.20 29.50
C ASP A 130 20.77 -10.57 29.86
N THR A 131 21.76 -11.41 30.10
CA THR A 131 23.13 -10.98 30.41
C THR A 131 24.11 -11.61 29.42
N PRO A 132 25.22 -10.93 29.09
CA PRO A 132 26.22 -11.49 28.17
C PRO A 132 26.76 -12.85 28.65
N THR A 133 26.87 -13.03 29.98
CA THR A 133 27.29 -14.28 30.62
C THR A 133 26.24 -15.39 30.51
N ALA A 134 24.95 -15.06 30.55
CA ALA A 134 23.88 -16.03 30.34
C ALA A 134 23.72 -16.40 28.85
N ALA A 135 23.88 -15.44 27.95
CA ALA A 135 23.84 -15.65 26.51
C ALA A 135 24.92 -16.63 26.03
N LEU A 136 26.12 -16.60 26.64
CA LEU A 136 27.19 -17.58 26.38
C LEU A 136 26.79 -19.03 26.67
N LYS A 137 25.84 -19.27 27.58
CA LYS A 137 25.40 -20.62 27.94
C LYS A 137 24.48 -21.23 26.88
N GLN A 138 23.96 -20.42 25.95
CA GLN A 138 23.08 -20.87 24.88
C GLN A 138 23.75 -20.67 23.52
N PRO A 139 24.04 -21.75 22.77
CA PRO A 139 24.76 -21.64 21.50
C PRO A 139 24.01 -20.83 20.43
N ASN A 140 22.68 -20.72 20.54
CA ASN A 140 21.84 -19.99 19.59
C ASN A 140 21.76 -18.48 19.87
N GLN A 141 22.26 -18.01 21.03
CA GLN A 141 22.24 -16.61 21.45
C GLN A 141 23.54 -15.86 21.13
N VAL A 142 24.55 -16.55 20.60
CA VAL A 142 25.84 -15.95 20.22
C VAL A 142 26.18 -16.33 18.78
N ASP A 143 26.71 -15.37 18.03
CA ASP A 143 27.19 -15.57 16.68
C ASP A 143 28.68 -15.26 16.59
N CYS A 144 29.48 -16.32 16.47
CA CYS A 144 30.93 -16.19 16.35
C CYS A 144 31.36 -15.85 14.91
N SER A 145 30.51 -16.08 13.90
CA SER A 145 30.82 -15.70 12.52
C SER A 145 30.77 -14.19 12.29
N LEU A 146 29.89 -13.50 13.03
CA LEU A 146 29.77 -12.04 13.00
C LEU A 146 30.79 -11.31 13.89
N GLY A 147 31.48 -12.04 14.77
CA GLY A 147 32.46 -11.52 15.73
C GLY A 147 33.93 -11.72 15.34
N ALA A 148 34.20 -12.21 14.12
CA ALA A 148 35.55 -12.47 13.65
C ALA A 148 36.35 -11.16 13.45
N GLY A 149 37.16 -10.78 14.44
CA GLY A 149 38.08 -9.64 14.37
C GLY A 149 38.36 -8.99 15.73
N ASP A 150 39.38 -8.14 15.80
CA ASP A 150 39.78 -7.46 17.04
C ASP A 150 38.78 -6.37 17.52
N PHE A 151 37.94 -5.85 16.61
CA PHE A 151 37.03 -4.71 16.84
C PHE A 151 35.54 -5.07 16.65
N CYS A 152 35.07 -6.11 17.34
CA CYS A 152 33.67 -6.56 17.28
C CYS A 152 32.67 -5.49 17.76
N GLU A 153 33.06 -4.59 18.67
CA GLU A 153 32.20 -3.52 19.22
C GLU A 153 31.94 -2.38 18.21
N GLU A 154 32.85 -2.17 17.26
CA GLU A 154 32.73 -1.13 16.21
C GLU A 154 32.19 -1.69 14.89
N SER A 155 31.93 -3.00 14.85
CA SER A 155 31.47 -3.70 13.67
C SER A 155 29.99 -3.41 13.37
N ALA A 156 29.72 -2.87 12.18
CA ALA A 156 28.35 -2.69 11.69
C ALA A 156 27.57 -4.01 11.53
N SER A 157 28.24 -5.17 11.55
CA SER A 157 27.59 -6.48 11.48
C SER A 157 27.13 -7.03 12.83
N CYS A 158 27.52 -6.41 13.96
CA CYS A 158 27.09 -6.80 15.31
C CYS A 158 26.05 -5.80 15.86
N VAL A 159 24.77 -6.06 15.59
CA VAL A 159 23.65 -5.15 15.94
C VAL A 159 23.55 -4.82 17.43
N SER A 160 23.92 -5.75 18.31
CA SER A 160 23.87 -5.53 19.77
C SER A 160 25.05 -4.73 20.30
N SER A 161 26.10 -4.51 19.49
CA SER A 161 27.41 -3.98 19.91
C SER A 161 28.04 -4.69 21.13
N THR A 162 27.51 -5.86 21.52
CA THR A 162 27.92 -6.57 22.73
C THR A 162 28.66 -7.84 22.34
N CYS A 163 29.95 -7.89 22.63
CA CYS A 163 30.81 -9.01 22.26
C CYS A 163 31.32 -9.74 23.49
N VAL A 164 31.30 -11.07 23.43
CA VAL A 164 31.75 -11.92 24.55
C VAL A 164 32.70 -12.98 24.03
N PHE A 165 33.75 -13.25 24.82
CA PHE A 165 34.69 -14.31 24.49
C PHE A 165 34.07 -15.69 24.78
N SER A 166 33.96 -16.53 23.74
CA SER A 166 33.45 -17.89 23.90
C SER A 166 34.60 -18.86 24.15
N PRO A 167 34.66 -19.53 25.32
CA PRO A 167 35.71 -20.50 25.60
C PRO A 167 35.64 -21.75 24.69
N LEU A 168 34.48 -22.01 24.07
CA LEU A 168 34.27 -23.14 23.16
C LEU A 168 34.88 -22.90 21.78
N HIS A 169 34.83 -21.67 21.27
CA HIS A 169 35.31 -21.32 19.93
C HIS A 169 36.67 -20.61 19.95
N GLN A 170 37.16 -20.20 21.13
CA GLN A 170 38.40 -19.41 21.32
C GLN A 170 38.41 -18.05 20.57
N GLU A 171 37.24 -17.52 20.24
CA GLU A 171 37.05 -16.28 19.50
C GLU A 171 36.03 -15.37 20.22
N ARG A 172 35.99 -14.08 19.82
CA ARG A 172 34.95 -13.14 20.26
C ARG A 172 33.69 -13.41 19.45
N CYS A 173 32.56 -13.58 20.13
CA CYS A 173 31.27 -13.80 19.49
C CYS A 173 30.34 -12.63 19.79
N CYS A 174 29.61 -12.19 18.78
CA CYS A 174 28.59 -11.15 18.92
C CYS A 174 27.36 -11.77 19.62
N VAL A 175 26.86 -11.12 20.67
CA VAL A 175 25.60 -11.54 21.31
C VAL A 175 24.44 -11.18 20.41
N ARG A 176 23.58 -12.12 20.07
CA ARG A 176 22.41 -11.85 19.25
C ARG A 176 21.33 -11.17 20.07
N ASN A 177 20.68 -10.18 19.48
CA ASN A 177 19.58 -9.45 20.10
C ASN A 177 18.24 -10.20 19.94
N ILE A 178 18.11 -11.39 20.57
CA ILE A 178 16.94 -12.26 20.40
C ILE A 178 16.08 -12.33 21.67
N LEU A 179 14.76 -12.27 21.48
CA LEU A 179 13.77 -12.52 22.52
C LEU A 179 13.55 -14.03 22.68
N ILE A 180 13.43 -14.48 23.92
CA ILE A 180 13.10 -15.88 24.24
C ILE A 180 11.81 -15.95 25.06
N ALA A 181 11.05 -17.03 24.85
CA ALA A 181 9.88 -17.32 25.67
C ALA A 181 10.31 -17.75 27.07
N MET A 182 9.87 -17.03 28.11
CA MET A 182 10.05 -17.49 29.49
C MET A 182 9.01 -18.57 29.80
N ASN A 183 9.46 -19.82 29.81
CA ASN A 183 8.61 -20.96 30.13
C ASN A 183 8.67 -21.29 31.63
N GLY A 184 7.53 -21.67 32.21
CA GLY A 184 7.40 -22.02 33.63
C GLY A 184 6.90 -23.45 33.82
N SER A 185 7.03 -24.00 35.02
CA SER A 185 6.39 -25.28 35.36
C SER A 185 4.87 -25.14 35.36
N THR A 186 4.13 -26.24 35.15
CA THR A 186 2.65 -26.23 35.19
C THR A 186 2.09 -25.77 36.54
N ALA A 187 2.85 -25.90 37.63
CA ALA A 187 2.50 -25.39 38.96
C ALA A 187 2.61 -23.85 39.03
N ALA A 188 3.56 -23.24 38.32
CA ALA A 188 3.83 -21.81 38.34
C ALA A 188 2.68 -20.95 37.77
N ILE A 189 1.84 -21.53 36.91
CA ILE A 189 0.65 -20.88 36.34
C ILE A 189 -0.34 -20.46 37.45
N SER A 190 -0.36 -21.17 38.59
CA SER A 190 -1.30 -20.91 39.69
C SER A 190 -0.71 -20.13 40.88
N THR A 191 0.63 -20.05 41.00
CA THR A 191 1.31 -19.43 42.16
C THR A 191 1.81 -18.02 41.88
N VAL A 192 2.04 -17.68 40.60
CA VAL A 192 2.50 -16.35 40.18
C VAL A 192 1.29 -15.47 39.91
N THR A 193 1.19 -14.35 40.62
CA THR A 193 0.09 -13.38 40.55
C THR A 193 0.49 -12.06 39.91
N ILE A 194 1.75 -11.90 39.52
CA ILE A 194 2.28 -10.66 38.92
C ILE A 194 2.81 -10.90 37.50
N PRO A 195 2.61 -9.97 36.56
CA PRO A 195 3.10 -10.10 35.20
C PRO A 195 4.64 -10.03 35.15
N SER A 196 5.23 -10.70 34.16
CA SER A 196 6.67 -10.63 33.91
C SER A 196 7.00 -10.62 32.43
N VAL A 197 8.07 -9.91 32.06
CA VAL A 197 8.54 -9.79 30.68
C VAL A 197 10.05 -9.97 30.56
N TYR A 198 10.48 -10.41 29.39
CA TYR A 198 11.86 -10.69 29.03
C TYR A 198 12.41 -9.59 28.15
N LEU A 199 13.62 -9.15 28.49
CA LEU A 199 14.39 -8.13 27.81
C LEU A 199 15.67 -8.72 27.25
N THR A 200 16.05 -8.24 26.07
CA THR A 200 17.34 -8.58 25.48
C THR A 200 18.49 -7.88 26.22
N VAL A 201 19.74 -8.26 25.90
CA VAL A 201 20.93 -7.61 26.47
C VAL A 201 20.98 -6.12 26.11
N LEU A 202 20.66 -5.78 24.85
CA LEU A 202 20.68 -4.39 24.37
C LEU A 202 19.60 -3.55 25.05
N ASP A 203 18.36 -4.05 25.05
CA ASP A 203 17.22 -3.34 25.66
C ASP A 203 17.43 -3.14 27.17
N GLY A 204 18.00 -4.14 27.85
CA GLY A 204 18.36 -4.06 29.26
C GLY A 204 19.41 -2.99 29.59
N ALA A 205 20.36 -2.74 28.68
CA ALA A 205 21.34 -1.67 28.82
C ALA A 205 20.73 -0.28 28.55
N THR A 206 19.85 -0.17 27.56
CA THR A 206 19.10 1.07 27.28
C THR A 206 18.25 1.48 28.47
N ILE A 207 17.56 0.52 29.09
CA ILE A 207 16.79 0.72 30.33
C ILE A 207 17.68 1.27 31.44
N GLU A 208 18.82 0.64 31.71
CA GLU A 208 19.75 1.05 32.78
C GLU A 208 20.31 2.46 32.54
N ASN A 209 20.75 2.76 31.31
CA ASN A 209 21.23 4.09 30.94
C ASN A 209 20.15 5.16 31.11
N PHE A 210 18.91 4.86 30.73
CA PHE A 210 17.77 5.77 30.89
C PHE A 210 17.55 6.16 32.36
N PHE A 211 17.73 5.22 33.30
CA PHE A 211 17.62 5.49 34.74
C PHE A 211 18.79 6.28 35.31
N VAL A 212 20.01 6.01 34.85
CA VAL A 212 21.20 6.79 35.25
C VAL A 212 21.02 8.25 34.85
N GLU A 213 20.43 8.50 33.69
CA GLU A 213 20.12 9.84 33.20
C GLU A 213 18.92 10.49 33.91
N HIS A 214 17.93 9.71 34.36
CA HIS A 214 16.67 10.21 34.94
C HIS A 214 16.33 9.53 36.30
N PRO A 215 16.94 9.97 37.42
CA PRO A 215 16.79 9.28 38.71
C PRO A 215 15.51 9.59 39.49
N ASN A 216 14.78 10.68 39.20
CA ASN A 216 13.76 11.22 40.12
C ASN A 216 12.30 10.84 39.82
N ALA A 217 11.95 10.39 38.61
CA ALA A 217 10.61 9.92 38.30
C ALA A 217 10.56 9.20 36.95
N THR A 218 10.75 7.89 36.97
CA THR A 218 10.57 7.03 35.81
C THR A 218 9.38 6.12 36.02
N PHE A 219 8.45 6.18 35.08
CA PHE A 219 7.31 5.29 35.07
C PHE A 219 7.44 4.28 33.97
N VAL A 220 7.19 3.03 34.36
CA VAL A 220 7.22 1.88 33.47
C VAL A 220 5.80 1.43 33.21
N THR A 221 5.42 1.36 31.94
CA THR A 221 4.17 0.74 31.50
C THR A 221 4.49 -0.40 30.55
N VAL A 222 3.86 -1.56 30.76
CA VAL A 222 3.94 -2.69 29.83
C VAL A 222 2.54 -3.02 29.39
N SER A 223 2.36 -3.10 28.08
CA SER A 223 1.08 -3.44 27.50
C SER A 223 1.23 -4.39 26.33
N LEU A 224 0.21 -5.22 26.12
CA LEU A 224 0.11 -5.95 24.86
C LEU A 224 -0.30 -4.97 23.75
N PRO A 225 0.40 -4.99 22.59
CA PRO A 225 -0.04 -4.25 21.42
C PRO A 225 -1.48 -4.67 21.12
N GLN A 226 -2.37 -3.69 21.02
CA GLN A 226 -3.75 -3.96 20.67
C GLN A 226 -3.81 -4.29 19.18
N ASP A 227 -4.57 -5.32 18.82
CA ASP A 227 -4.97 -5.51 17.43
C ASP A 227 -5.79 -4.28 17.02
N GLU A 228 -5.20 -3.41 16.21
CA GLU A 228 -5.93 -2.28 15.65
C GLU A 228 -7.13 -2.79 14.87
N SER A 229 -8.24 -2.04 14.93
CA SER A 229 -9.39 -2.30 14.06
C SER A 229 -8.88 -2.40 12.62
N PRO A 230 -9.12 -3.52 11.91
CA PRO A 230 -8.69 -3.63 10.52
C PRO A 230 -9.44 -2.64 9.62
N TRP A 231 -10.53 -2.06 10.12
CA TRP A 231 -11.26 -0.97 9.48
C TRP A 231 -10.67 0.37 9.90
N ASN A 232 -10.03 1.06 8.96
CA ASN A 232 -9.50 2.41 9.14
C ASN A 232 -10.27 3.43 8.28
N TRP A 233 -10.49 4.63 8.82
CA TRP A 233 -11.13 5.74 8.08
C TRP A 233 -10.34 6.13 6.82
N SER A 234 -9.01 6.00 6.83
CA SER A 234 -8.17 6.28 5.67
C SER A 234 -8.48 5.37 4.47
N MET A 235 -8.94 4.12 4.71
CA MET A 235 -9.36 3.22 3.64
C MET A 235 -10.68 3.69 2.99
N LEU A 236 -11.60 4.23 3.78
CA LEU A 236 -12.83 4.85 3.26
C LEU A 236 -12.52 6.13 2.50
N LEU A 237 -11.60 6.95 3.00
CA LEU A 237 -11.19 8.19 2.34
C LEU A 237 -10.50 7.93 1.00
N ILE A 238 -9.61 6.94 0.93
CA ILE A 238 -8.93 6.61 -0.33
C ILE A 238 -9.89 5.99 -1.35
N TRP A 239 -10.87 5.21 -0.89
CA TRP A 239 -11.97 4.71 -1.72
C TRP A 239 -12.77 5.87 -2.32
N ALA A 240 -13.21 6.80 -1.48
CA ALA A 240 -13.98 7.97 -1.92
C ALA A 240 -13.18 8.84 -2.88
N LEU A 241 -11.88 9.05 -2.60
CA LEU A 241 -10.96 9.77 -3.48
C LEU A 241 -10.83 9.06 -4.85
N GLY A 242 -10.62 7.74 -4.87
CA GLY A 242 -10.52 6.97 -6.10
C GLY A 242 -11.78 7.07 -6.96
N VAL A 243 -12.96 6.95 -6.36
CA VAL A 243 -14.26 7.13 -7.06
C VAL A 243 -14.39 8.55 -7.61
N ALA A 244 -14.07 9.57 -6.81
CA ALA A 244 -14.13 10.95 -7.24
C ALA A 244 -13.20 11.24 -8.43
N ILE A 245 -11.98 10.69 -8.43
CA ILE A 245 -11.01 10.85 -9.53
C ILE A 245 -11.53 10.20 -10.80
N VAL A 246 -12.06 8.97 -10.75
CA VAL A 246 -12.61 8.28 -11.94
C VAL A 246 -13.77 9.07 -12.55
N VAL A 247 -14.71 9.52 -11.73
CA VAL A 247 -15.86 10.31 -12.19
C VAL A 247 -15.40 11.65 -12.80
N ALA A 248 -14.53 12.38 -12.10
CA ALA A 248 -14.10 13.71 -12.50
C ALA A 248 -13.20 13.69 -13.74
N SER A 249 -12.27 12.75 -13.84
CA SER A 249 -11.38 12.59 -14.99
C SER A 249 -12.13 12.17 -16.25
N ALA A 250 -13.08 11.23 -16.16
CA ALA A 250 -13.94 10.85 -17.27
C ALA A 250 -14.83 12.03 -17.72
N TYR A 251 -15.39 12.77 -16.78
CA TYR A 251 -16.21 13.96 -17.08
C TYR A 251 -15.41 15.09 -17.70
N TYR A 252 -14.15 15.27 -17.29
CA TYR A 252 -13.22 16.23 -17.88
C TYR A 252 -12.84 15.84 -19.32
N SER A 253 -12.46 14.57 -19.52
CA SER A 253 -12.07 13.99 -20.81
C SER A 253 -13.17 14.05 -21.88
N ALA A 254 -14.45 14.12 -21.50
CA ALA A 254 -15.58 14.24 -22.43
C ALA A 254 -16.12 15.68 -22.60
N ALA A 255 -15.33 16.70 -22.26
CA ALA A 255 -15.80 18.10 -22.26
C ALA A 255 -16.18 18.59 -23.67
N LYS A 256 -15.45 18.18 -24.72
CA LYS A 256 -15.71 18.58 -26.12
C LYS A 256 -17.02 17.95 -26.63
N GLU A 257 -17.20 16.66 -26.40
CA GLU A 257 -18.40 15.90 -26.77
C GLU A 257 -19.64 16.38 -26.01
N ARG A 258 -19.48 16.79 -24.75
CA ARG A 258 -20.56 17.40 -23.96
C ARG A 258 -21.08 18.69 -24.59
N GLN A 259 -20.19 19.59 -25.01
CA GLN A 259 -20.59 20.84 -25.67
C GLN A 259 -21.35 20.56 -26.97
N PHE A 260 -20.86 19.60 -27.76
CA PHE A 260 -21.53 19.17 -28.98
C PHE A 260 -22.93 18.59 -28.72
N SER A 261 -23.07 17.69 -27.75
CA SER A 261 -24.36 17.10 -27.36
C SER A 261 -25.37 18.14 -26.87
N GLN A 262 -24.91 19.19 -26.18
CA GLN A 262 -25.74 20.32 -25.75
C GLN A 262 -26.23 21.15 -26.95
N HIS A 263 -25.36 21.42 -27.92
CA HIS A 263 -25.75 22.11 -29.15
C HIS A 263 -26.79 21.32 -29.95
N LEU A 264 -26.63 20.00 -30.04
CA LEU A 264 -27.57 19.12 -30.76
C LEU A 264 -28.93 19.02 -30.05
N HIS A 265 -28.95 18.97 -28.72
CA HIS A 265 -30.19 19.05 -27.94
C HIS A 265 -30.91 20.38 -28.18
N ALA A 266 -30.17 21.50 -28.17
CA ALA A 266 -30.74 22.84 -28.37
C ALA A 266 -31.33 23.02 -29.78
N SER A 267 -30.65 22.52 -30.82
CA SER A 267 -31.17 22.58 -32.20
C SER A 267 -32.41 21.71 -32.40
N THR A 268 -32.44 20.51 -31.80
CA THR A 268 -33.60 19.61 -31.85
C THR A 268 -34.82 20.23 -31.17
N LEU A 269 -34.64 20.88 -30.02
CA LEU A 269 -35.71 21.60 -29.32
C LEU A 269 -36.22 22.82 -30.12
N HIS A 270 -35.32 23.56 -30.78
CA HIS A 270 -35.72 24.69 -31.62
C HIS A 270 -36.58 24.25 -32.82
N HIS A 271 -36.23 23.13 -33.45
CA HIS A 271 -37.03 22.56 -34.55
C HIS A 271 -38.42 22.08 -34.10
N LEU A 272 -38.57 21.61 -32.87
CA LEU A 272 -39.88 21.20 -32.32
C LEU A 272 -40.75 22.40 -31.91
N SER A 273 -40.15 23.58 -31.69
CA SER A 273 -40.85 24.78 -31.22
C SER A 273 -41.33 25.71 -32.34
N ASP A 274 -40.97 25.45 -33.61
CA ASP A 274 -41.31 26.30 -34.75
C ASP A 274 -42.38 25.63 -35.66
N PRO A 275 -43.67 26.01 -35.58
CA PRO A 275 -44.78 25.30 -36.23
C PRO A 275 -44.94 25.59 -37.75
N HIS A 276 -44.01 26.31 -38.38
CA HIS A 276 -44.12 26.78 -39.79
C HIS A 276 -43.14 26.16 -40.79
N HIS A 277 -42.53 25.00 -40.46
CA HIS A 277 -41.79 24.22 -41.45
C HIS A 277 -42.42 22.85 -41.70
N ASP A 278 -42.74 22.60 -42.97
CA ASP A 278 -43.29 21.33 -43.45
C ASP A 278 -42.41 20.16 -42.99
N PRO A 279 -43.00 19.03 -42.58
CA PRO A 279 -42.23 17.86 -42.17
C PRO A 279 -41.44 17.34 -43.39
N PRO A 280 -40.12 17.13 -43.29
CA PRO A 280 -39.44 16.36 -44.31
C PRO A 280 -40.06 14.97 -44.33
N SER A 281 -40.37 14.48 -45.53
CA SER A 281 -40.90 13.15 -45.79
C SER A 281 -40.19 12.09 -44.93
N ALA A 282 -40.99 11.28 -44.24
CA ALA A 282 -40.62 10.32 -43.19
C ALA A 282 -39.72 9.14 -43.62
N SER A 283 -38.92 9.28 -44.67
CA SER A 283 -38.03 8.24 -45.18
C SER A 283 -36.58 8.69 -45.40
N SER A 284 -36.20 9.92 -45.02
CA SER A 284 -34.80 10.39 -45.15
C SER A 284 -34.29 11.27 -43.99
N ALA A 285 -35.14 11.77 -43.11
CA ALA A 285 -34.74 12.73 -42.07
C ALA A 285 -34.11 12.11 -40.79
N ALA A 286 -34.23 10.80 -40.58
CA ALA A 286 -33.62 10.14 -39.42
C ALA A 286 -32.13 9.80 -39.60
N LEU A 287 -31.60 9.92 -40.83
CA LEU A 287 -30.21 9.53 -41.13
C LEU A 287 -29.35 10.65 -41.76
N SER A 288 -29.95 11.76 -42.20
CA SER A 288 -29.24 12.79 -42.96
C SER A 288 -28.65 14.00 -42.18
N PRO A 289 -29.08 14.38 -40.95
CA PRO A 289 -28.41 15.49 -40.26
C PRO A 289 -27.07 15.07 -39.63
N PHE A 290 -26.81 13.77 -39.48
CA PHE A 290 -25.52 13.25 -39.00
C PHE A 290 -24.36 13.50 -39.97
N HIS A 291 -24.64 13.66 -41.27
CA HIS A 291 -23.61 13.60 -42.31
C HIS A 291 -22.92 14.94 -42.65
N HIS A 292 -23.50 16.07 -42.26
CA HIS A 292 -23.01 17.42 -42.64
C HIS A 292 -22.72 18.37 -41.48
N ALA A 293 -23.14 18.04 -40.25
CA ALA A 293 -22.89 18.89 -39.07
C ALA A 293 -21.67 18.46 -38.23
N TYR A 294 -21.05 17.32 -38.57
CA TYR A 294 -19.77 16.90 -37.98
C TYR A 294 -18.60 17.51 -38.76
N SER A 295 -18.47 18.84 -38.71
CA SER A 295 -17.16 19.46 -38.92
C SER A 295 -16.80 20.13 -37.60
N PRO A 296 -16.13 19.43 -36.67
CA PRO A 296 -15.59 20.11 -35.52
C PRO A 296 -14.53 21.08 -36.05
N ILE A 297 -14.61 22.32 -35.60
CA ILE A 297 -13.49 23.26 -35.60
C ILE A 297 -12.43 22.59 -34.73
N ARG A 298 -11.59 21.75 -35.34
CA ARG A 298 -10.49 21.06 -34.65
C ARG A 298 -9.22 21.65 -35.21
N ASP A 299 -8.48 22.36 -34.37
CA ASP A 299 -7.10 22.71 -34.67
C ASP A 299 -6.36 21.38 -34.93
N ALA A 300 -5.72 21.26 -36.10
CA ALA A 300 -5.10 20.04 -36.62
C ALA A 300 -3.90 19.51 -35.80
N GLN A 301 -3.73 19.98 -34.55
CA GLN A 301 -2.56 19.76 -33.71
C GLN A 301 -2.82 18.82 -32.51
N GLU A 302 -4.09 18.54 -32.16
CA GLU A 302 -4.46 17.69 -31.01
C GLU A 302 -5.30 16.48 -31.45
N GLU A 303 -4.66 15.47 -32.02
CA GLU A 303 -5.29 14.17 -32.23
C GLU A 303 -5.08 13.28 -31.00
N PRO A 304 -6.16 12.85 -30.32
CA PRO A 304 -6.04 11.94 -29.19
C PRO A 304 -5.50 10.59 -29.65
N LEU A 305 -4.75 9.91 -28.79
CA LEU A 305 -4.14 8.64 -29.15
C LEU A 305 -5.21 7.54 -29.19
N ASN A 306 -5.58 7.14 -30.41
CA ASN A 306 -6.49 6.03 -30.64
C ASN A 306 -5.81 4.73 -30.20
N MET A 307 -6.31 4.14 -29.11
CA MET A 307 -5.77 2.88 -28.59
C MET A 307 -6.11 1.73 -29.52
N THR A 308 -5.16 1.35 -30.36
CA THR A 308 -5.17 0.05 -31.02
C THR A 308 -4.75 -1.04 -30.04
N LEU A 309 -5.15 -2.28 -30.33
CA LEU A 309 -4.74 -3.46 -29.54
C LEU A 309 -3.22 -3.57 -29.39
N GLN A 310 -2.46 -3.11 -30.38
CA GLN A 310 -1.00 -3.13 -30.36
C GLN A 310 -0.43 -2.18 -29.31
N HIS A 311 -0.98 -0.98 -29.16
CA HIS A 311 -0.56 -0.04 -28.13
C HIS A 311 -0.90 -0.53 -26.73
N ALA A 312 -2.07 -1.15 -26.55
CA ALA A 312 -2.47 -1.77 -25.28
C ALA A 312 -1.52 -2.91 -24.85
N LEU A 313 -1.19 -3.81 -25.77
CA LEU A 313 -0.25 -4.91 -25.49
C LEU A 313 1.18 -4.39 -25.25
N LEU A 314 1.63 -3.40 -26.03
CA LEU A 314 2.94 -2.77 -25.85
C LEU A 314 3.05 -2.12 -24.47
N PHE A 315 2.02 -1.37 -24.05
CA PHE A 315 1.97 -0.75 -22.73
C PHE A 315 2.13 -1.79 -21.61
N LEU A 316 1.42 -2.92 -21.71
CA LEU A 316 1.48 -3.99 -20.72
C LEU A 316 2.84 -4.70 -20.67
N VAL A 317 3.44 -4.98 -21.84
CA VAL A 317 4.75 -5.62 -21.95
C VAL A 317 5.85 -4.68 -21.43
N MET A 318 5.78 -3.40 -21.78
CA MET A 318 6.71 -2.38 -21.27
C MET A 318 6.58 -2.21 -19.75
N GLY A 319 5.34 -2.18 -19.22
CA GLY A 319 5.09 -2.15 -17.78
C GLY A 319 5.67 -3.38 -17.07
N SER A 320 5.46 -4.58 -17.62
CA SER A 320 6.02 -5.83 -17.10
C SER A 320 7.56 -5.83 -17.10
N CYS A 321 8.17 -5.36 -18.19
CA CYS A 321 9.61 -5.23 -18.32
C CYS A 321 10.17 -4.23 -17.30
N MET A 322 9.52 -3.08 -17.12
CA MET A 322 9.93 -2.06 -16.17
C MET A 322 9.85 -2.56 -14.72
N LEU A 323 8.80 -3.32 -14.37
CA LEU A 323 8.65 -3.88 -13.02
C LEU A 323 9.68 -4.97 -12.73
N LEU A 324 9.96 -5.85 -13.68
CA LEU A 324 11.03 -6.85 -13.53
C LEU A 324 12.41 -6.18 -13.46
N LEU A 325 12.63 -5.12 -14.25
CA LEU A 325 13.85 -4.32 -14.16
C LEU A 325 14.00 -3.70 -12.76
N MET A 326 12.91 -3.17 -12.19
CA MET A 326 12.90 -2.61 -10.84
C MET A 326 13.14 -3.67 -9.76
N TYR A 327 12.61 -4.88 -9.96
CA TYR A 327 12.84 -6.01 -9.06
C TYR A 327 14.32 -6.42 -9.00
N TYR A 328 15.03 -6.44 -10.14
CA TYR A 328 16.44 -6.85 -10.20
C TYR A 328 17.44 -5.70 -10.02
N VAL A 329 17.04 -4.46 -10.30
CA VAL A 329 17.92 -3.27 -10.27
C VAL A 329 17.24 -2.17 -9.46
N HIS A 330 17.96 -1.57 -8.52
CA HIS A 330 17.43 -0.49 -7.65
C HIS A 330 17.23 0.83 -8.41
N VAL A 331 16.29 0.87 -9.36
CA VAL A 331 16.01 2.01 -10.26
C VAL A 331 14.92 2.96 -9.74
N ILE A 332 14.70 3.00 -8.42
CA ILE A 332 13.64 3.83 -7.81
C ILE A 332 13.83 5.33 -8.12
N LEU A 333 15.08 5.82 -8.06
CA LEU A 333 15.40 7.19 -8.47
C LEU A 333 15.04 7.47 -9.93
N PHE A 334 15.21 6.50 -10.82
CA PHE A 334 14.84 6.64 -12.23
C PHE A 334 13.32 6.77 -12.40
N VAL A 335 12.55 5.94 -11.68
CA VAL A 335 11.07 6.02 -11.67
C VAL A 335 10.59 7.36 -11.10
N GLN A 336 11.23 7.87 -10.03
CA GLN A 336 10.96 9.20 -9.48
C GLN A 336 11.24 10.32 -10.48
N CYS A 337 12.35 10.23 -11.23
CA CYS A 337 12.65 11.19 -12.30
C CYS A 337 11.60 11.15 -13.43
N LEU A 338 11.18 9.96 -13.87
CA LEU A 338 10.13 9.83 -14.89
C LEU A 338 8.79 10.41 -14.40
N PHE A 339 8.42 10.15 -13.15
CA PHE A 339 7.22 10.71 -12.56
C PHE A 339 7.31 12.24 -12.44
N ALA A 340 8.46 12.80 -12.06
CA ALA A 340 8.69 14.24 -12.02
C ALA A 340 8.51 14.87 -13.40
N LEU A 341 9.12 14.29 -14.43
CA LEU A 341 8.99 14.77 -15.82
C LEU A 341 7.54 14.71 -16.32
N ALA A 342 6.85 13.59 -16.09
CA ALA A 342 5.44 13.44 -16.47
C ALA A 342 4.54 14.44 -15.73
N SER A 343 4.74 14.60 -14.42
CA SER A 343 3.95 15.51 -13.59
C SER A 343 4.16 16.98 -13.97
N TRP A 344 5.39 17.35 -14.34
CA TRP A 344 5.70 18.70 -14.84
C TRP A 344 4.87 19.00 -16.09
N VAL A 345 4.90 18.11 -17.09
CA VAL A 345 4.10 18.28 -18.31
C VAL A 345 2.60 18.37 -17.98
N CYS A 346 2.11 17.49 -17.10
CA CYS A 346 0.69 17.44 -16.74
C CYS A 346 0.20 18.72 -16.05
N ILE A 347 0.93 19.23 -15.05
CA ILE A 347 0.56 20.49 -14.37
C ILE A 347 0.61 21.67 -15.33
N THR A 348 1.60 21.67 -16.23
CA THR A 348 1.75 22.74 -17.21
C THR A 348 0.50 22.84 -18.09
N HIS A 349 0.06 21.69 -18.61
CA HIS A 349 -1.11 21.60 -19.47
C HIS A 349 -2.43 21.86 -18.73
N LEU A 350 -2.63 21.23 -17.57
CA LEU A 350 -3.91 21.23 -16.88
C LEU A 350 -4.19 22.52 -16.10
N ILE A 351 -3.15 23.17 -15.56
CA ILE A 351 -3.31 24.25 -14.57
C ILE A 351 -2.62 25.54 -15.00
N THR A 352 -1.29 25.52 -15.19
CA THR A 352 -0.55 26.78 -15.32
C THR A 352 -0.76 27.44 -16.67
N TYR A 353 -0.87 26.67 -17.76
CA TYR A 353 -1.18 27.21 -19.10
C TYR A 353 -2.57 27.88 -19.17
N PRO A 354 -3.70 27.21 -18.83
CA PRO A 354 -5.01 27.85 -18.90
C PRO A 354 -5.14 29.03 -17.92
N LEU A 355 -4.55 28.94 -16.72
CA LEU A 355 -4.52 30.04 -15.76
C LEU A 355 -3.79 31.27 -16.34
N LEU A 356 -2.63 31.06 -16.95
CA LEU A 356 -1.82 32.16 -17.46
C LEU A 356 -2.36 32.75 -18.77
N ALA A 357 -2.97 31.92 -19.61
CA ALA A 357 -3.72 32.37 -20.78
C ALA A 357 -4.90 33.27 -20.39
N HIS A 358 -5.57 32.96 -19.26
CA HIS A 358 -6.64 33.79 -18.73
C HIS A 358 -6.15 35.09 -18.06
N LEU A 359 -4.99 35.06 -17.38
CA LEU A 359 -4.42 36.23 -16.70
C LEU A 359 -3.72 37.20 -17.67
N MET A 360 -3.18 36.70 -18.78
CA MET A 360 -2.50 37.49 -19.81
C MET A 360 -3.20 37.34 -21.18
N PRO A 361 -4.41 37.90 -21.36
CA PRO A 361 -5.10 37.86 -22.64
C PRO A 361 -4.28 38.57 -23.73
N HIS A 362 -3.95 37.83 -24.79
CA HIS A 362 -3.17 38.32 -25.91
C HIS A 362 -3.89 39.49 -26.61
N ARG A 363 -3.28 40.68 -26.63
CA ARG A 363 -3.53 41.70 -27.66
C ARG A 363 -2.36 41.62 -28.65
N PRO A 364 -2.50 41.06 -29.85
CA PRO A 364 -1.38 40.97 -30.77
C PRO A 364 -1.05 42.36 -31.36
N PRO A 365 0.15 42.94 -31.14
CA PRO A 365 0.72 43.83 -32.14
C PRO A 365 1.21 42.98 -33.31
N HIS A 366 1.11 43.52 -34.52
CA HIS A 366 1.30 42.83 -35.79
C HIS A 366 2.56 41.95 -35.87
N GLY A 367 2.36 40.70 -36.31
CA GLY A 367 3.37 39.86 -36.95
C GLY A 367 4.38 39.20 -36.00
N VAL A 368 4.27 37.88 -35.89
CA VAL A 368 5.21 36.99 -35.15
C VAL A 368 5.13 37.15 -33.61
N GLY A 369 3.98 36.84 -33.03
CA GLY A 369 3.81 36.79 -31.58
C GLY A 369 4.34 35.47 -30.99
N CYS A 370 5.42 35.53 -30.21
CA CYS A 370 5.79 34.45 -29.29
C CYS A 370 4.62 34.16 -28.33
N ASN A 371 4.26 32.89 -28.14
CA ASN A 371 3.24 32.47 -27.18
C ASN A 371 3.77 32.63 -25.73
N TRP A 372 3.85 33.88 -25.26
CA TRP A 372 4.27 34.24 -23.90
C TRP A 372 3.55 33.47 -22.79
N PRO A 373 2.22 33.24 -22.86
CA PRO A 373 1.55 32.37 -21.90
C PRO A 373 2.15 30.96 -21.83
N ALA A 374 2.51 30.35 -22.97
CA ALA A 374 3.15 29.04 -22.97
C ALA A 374 4.54 29.05 -22.31
N PHE A 375 5.40 30.02 -22.66
CA PHE A 375 6.74 30.12 -22.07
C PHE A 375 6.72 30.32 -20.56
N TRP A 376 5.88 31.23 -20.07
CA TRP A 376 5.81 31.56 -18.65
C TRP A 376 5.09 30.49 -17.81
N SER A 377 4.23 29.67 -18.42
CA SER A 377 3.50 28.60 -17.72
C SER A 377 4.40 27.45 -17.22
N VAL A 378 5.57 27.26 -17.83
CA VAL A 378 6.49 26.13 -17.56
C VAL A 378 7.27 26.30 -16.26
N TRP A 379 7.56 27.52 -15.84
CA TRP A 379 8.37 27.82 -14.65
C TRP A 379 7.67 27.53 -13.31
N PRO A 380 6.41 27.93 -13.08
CA PRO A 380 5.72 27.62 -11.82
C PRO A 380 5.46 26.12 -11.64
N SER A 381 5.17 25.39 -12.73
CA SER A 381 5.01 23.94 -12.68
C SER A 381 6.33 23.23 -12.39
N LEU A 382 7.43 23.67 -13.01
CA LEU A 382 8.78 23.17 -12.69
C LEU A 382 9.14 23.40 -11.22
N ALA A 383 8.90 24.60 -10.69
CA ALA A 383 9.20 24.92 -9.30
C ALA A 383 8.46 24.00 -8.31
N LEU A 384 7.17 23.72 -8.58
CA LEU A 384 6.36 22.83 -7.75
C LEU A 384 6.85 21.37 -7.79
N VAL A 385 7.25 20.87 -8.95
CA VAL A 385 7.79 19.51 -9.10
C VAL A 385 9.18 19.39 -8.49
N LEU A 386 10.03 20.41 -8.64
CA LEU A 386 11.33 20.46 -7.99
C LEU A 386 11.19 20.50 -6.46
N TRP A 387 10.21 21.25 -5.95
CA TRP A 387 9.87 21.21 -4.53
C TRP A 387 9.55 19.78 -4.10
N TRP A 388 8.62 19.10 -4.79
CA TRP A 388 8.26 17.72 -4.48
C TRP A 388 9.49 16.79 -4.49
N PHE A 389 10.36 16.92 -5.49
CA PHE A 389 11.53 16.07 -5.64
C PHE A 389 12.61 16.29 -4.57
N LEU A 390 12.80 17.53 -4.13
CA LEU A 390 13.77 17.91 -3.09
C LEU A 390 13.25 17.64 -1.67
N ALA A 391 11.96 17.91 -1.44
CA ALA A 391 11.28 17.72 -0.15
C ALA A 391 10.72 16.29 0.03
N ARG A 392 11.24 15.30 -0.70
CA ARG A 392 10.73 13.92 -0.71
C ARG A 392 10.76 13.20 0.65
N HIS A 393 11.61 13.67 1.57
CA HIS A 393 11.75 13.09 2.90
C HIS A 393 10.82 13.75 3.93
N ASP A 394 10.05 14.78 3.55
CA ASP A 394 9.14 15.46 4.47
C ASP A 394 7.85 14.65 4.67
N PRO A 395 7.33 14.53 5.91
CA PRO A 395 6.15 13.71 6.21
C PRO A 395 4.85 14.25 5.60
N LEU A 396 4.82 15.49 5.13
CA LEU A 396 3.66 16.10 4.46
C LEU A 396 3.70 15.98 2.93
N VAL A 397 4.75 15.37 2.37
CA VAL A 397 4.93 15.29 0.91
C VAL A 397 3.84 14.45 0.22
N TRP A 398 3.16 13.57 0.96
CA TRP A 398 2.08 12.73 0.43
C TRP A 398 0.94 13.56 -0.19
N ILE A 399 0.65 14.76 0.34
CA ILE A 399 -0.38 15.65 -0.20
C ILE A 399 0.01 16.10 -1.61
N LEU A 400 1.27 16.54 -1.74
CA LEU A 400 1.81 17.00 -3.00
C LEU A 400 1.92 15.84 -4.00
N GLN A 401 2.38 14.66 -3.56
CA GLN A 401 2.40 13.44 -4.39
C GLN A 401 1.02 13.07 -4.91
N ASN A 402 -0.01 13.05 -4.05
CA ASN A 402 -1.38 12.75 -4.46
C ASN A 402 -1.89 13.77 -5.46
N PHE A 403 -1.61 15.05 -5.26
CA PHE A 403 -1.97 16.10 -6.21
C PHE A 403 -1.33 15.91 -7.59
N LEU A 404 -0.03 15.58 -7.63
CA LEU A 404 0.69 15.25 -8.87
C LEU A 404 0.10 14.00 -9.55
N GLY A 405 -0.18 12.96 -8.76
CA GLY A 405 -0.80 11.73 -9.25
C GLY A 405 -2.21 11.93 -9.82
N ILE A 406 -3.02 12.80 -9.20
CA ILE A 406 -4.35 13.17 -9.72
C ILE A 406 -4.21 13.91 -11.05
N CYS A 407 -3.30 14.89 -11.17
CA CYS A 407 -3.04 15.58 -12.43
C CYS A 407 -2.66 14.59 -13.54
N LEU A 408 -1.80 13.61 -13.22
CA LEU A 408 -1.40 12.55 -14.15
C LEU A 408 -2.60 11.71 -14.59
N CYS A 409 -3.49 11.33 -13.67
CA CYS A 409 -4.70 10.58 -14.02
C CYS A 409 -5.60 11.34 -15.00
N PHE A 410 -5.82 12.64 -14.78
CA PHE A 410 -6.65 13.46 -15.65
C PHE A 410 -6.07 13.55 -17.07
N VAL A 411 -4.79 13.89 -17.19
CA VAL A 411 -4.13 14.02 -18.50
C VAL A 411 -4.07 12.67 -19.22
N PHE A 412 -3.86 11.57 -18.49
CA PHE A 412 -3.83 10.24 -19.09
C PHE A 412 -5.20 9.83 -19.67
N VAL A 413 -6.28 10.04 -18.91
CA VAL A 413 -7.66 9.72 -19.36
C VAL A 413 -8.09 10.65 -20.50
N ASP A 414 -7.60 11.89 -20.54
CA ASP A 414 -7.81 12.83 -21.64
C ASP A 414 -7.01 12.46 -22.90
N SER A 415 -5.78 11.97 -22.73
CA SER A 415 -4.88 11.65 -23.86
C SER A 415 -5.28 10.37 -24.60
N ILE A 416 -5.96 9.44 -23.92
CA ILE A 416 -6.27 8.12 -24.45
C ILE A 416 -7.76 7.97 -24.69
N HIS A 417 -8.14 7.76 -25.95
CA HIS A 417 -9.52 7.52 -26.33
C HIS A 417 -9.74 6.07 -26.74
N ILE A 418 -10.72 5.42 -26.11
CA ILE A 418 -11.18 4.11 -26.53
C ILE A 418 -12.33 4.31 -27.53
N GLN A 419 -12.22 3.69 -28.71
CA GLN A 419 -13.19 3.86 -29.80
C GLN A 419 -14.25 2.75 -29.87
N SER A 420 -14.04 1.62 -29.18
CA SER A 420 -15.00 0.51 -29.17
C SER A 420 -15.00 -0.24 -27.84
N LEU A 421 -16.17 -0.80 -27.48
CA LEU A 421 -16.30 -1.64 -26.30
C LEU A 421 -15.47 -2.92 -26.43
N ARG A 422 -15.29 -3.45 -27.66
CA ARG A 422 -14.42 -4.59 -27.91
C ARG A 422 -12.99 -4.33 -27.45
N ILE A 423 -12.40 -3.19 -27.81
CA ILE A 423 -11.05 -2.83 -27.37
C ILE A 423 -11.00 -2.67 -25.85
N ALA A 424 -12.01 -2.01 -25.25
CA ALA A 424 -12.11 -1.86 -23.81
C ALA A 424 -12.12 -3.21 -23.07
N THR A 425 -12.93 -4.17 -23.53
CA THR A 425 -13.05 -5.50 -22.92
C THR A 425 -11.74 -6.28 -22.99
N ILE A 426 -11.00 -6.16 -24.10
CA ILE A 426 -9.70 -6.82 -24.26
C ILE A 426 -8.65 -6.15 -23.36
N LEU A 427 -8.58 -4.82 -23.36
CA LEU A 427 -7.64 -4.06 -22.52
C LEU A 427 -7.84 -4.39 -21.03
N LEU A 428 -9.08 -4.28 -20.53
CA LEU A 428 -9.40 -4.58 -19.13
C LEU A 428 -9.24 -6.08 -18.81
N GLY A 429 -9.55 -6.98 -19.74
CA GLY A 429 -9.38 -8.42 -19.55
C GLY A 429 -7.90 -8.83 -19.46
N VAL A 430 -7.04 -8.21 -20.26
CA VAL A 430 -5.58 -8.41 -20.17
C VAL A 430 -5.03 -7.81 -18.88
N ALA A 431 -5.47 -6.61 -18.49
CA ALA A 431 -5.08 -5.98 -17.23
C ALA A 431 -5.52 -6.80 -15.99
N PHE A 432 -6.72 -7.39 -16.03
CA PHE A 432 -7.19 -8.34 -15.03
C PHE A 432 -6.25 -9.55 -14.91
N ALA A 433 -5.89 -10.17 -16.03
CA ALA A 433 -5.01 -11.34 -16.03
C ALA A 433 -3.60 -10.99 -15.52
N TYR A 434 -3.13 -9.80 -15.89
CA TYR A 434 -1.85 -9.25 -15.45
C TYR A 434 -1.78 -9.06 -13.93
N ASP A 435 -2.79 -8.43 -13.33
CA ASP A 435 -2.85 -8.18 -11.88
C ASP A 435 -2.88 -9.50 -11.09
N VAL A 436 -3.73 -10.45 -11.52
CA VAL A 436 -3.80 -11.80 -10.94
C VAL A 436 -2.48 -12.56 -11.05
N PHE A 437 -1.79 -12.47 -12.19
CA PHE A 437 -0.49 -13.11 -12.38
C PHE A 437 0.57 -12.58 -11.42
N PHE A 438 0.73 -11.26 -11.33
CA PHE A 438 1.78 -10.66 -10.51
C PHE A 438 1.52 -10.75 -9.00
N VAL A 439 0.26 -10.86 -8.58
CA VAL A 439 -0.09 -11.02 -7.16
C VAL A 439 -0.05 -12.48 -6.70
N TYR A 440 -0.69 -13.41 -7.43
CA TYR A 440 -0.84 -14.80 -6.96
C TYR A 440 0.14 -15.79 -7.59
N PHE A 441 0.51 -15.61 -8.86
CA PHE A 441 1.37 -16.58 -9.58
C PHE A 441 2.86 -16.24 -9.49
N SER A 442 3.19 -14.96 -9.30
CA SER A 442 4.55 -14.48 -9.09
C SER A 442 5.38 -15.28 -8.06
N PRO A 443 4.89 -15.57 -6.83
CA PRO A 443 5.67 -16.35 -5.85
C PRO A 443 5.94 -17.78 -6.30
N LEU A 444 5.08 -18.38 -7.13
CA LEU A 444 5.28 -19.73 -7.66
C LEU A 444 6.38 -19.79 -8.74
N VAL A 445 6.62 -18.67 -9.43
CA VAL A 445 7.58 -18.58 -10.55
C VAL A 445 8.93 -18.02 -10.10
N PHE A 446 8.93 -17.00 -9.24
CA PHE A 446 10.12 -16.25 -8.84
C PHE A 446 10.58 -16.55 -7.41
N GLY A 447 9.82 -17.34 -6.64
CA GLY A 447 10.11 -17.67 -5.24
C GLY A 447 9.72 -16.59 -4.23
N SER A 448 9.39 -15.38 -4.68
CA SER A 448 8.88 -14.27 -3.87
C SER A 448 7.77 -13.49 -4.59
N ASN A 449 6.97 -12.75 -3.82
CA ASN A 449 5.92 -11.88 -4.36
C ASN A 449 6.54 -10.61 -4.96
N VAL A 450 6.84 -10.61 -6.26
CA VAL A 450 7.47 -9.46 -6.96
C VAL A 450 6.74 -8.15 -6.68
N MET A 451 5.40 -8.10 -6.68
CA MET A 451 4.66 -6.86 -6.44
C MET A 451 4.84 -6.32 -5.01
N VAL A 452 4.89 -7.20 -4.00
CA VAL A 452 5.15 -6.81 -2.61
C VAL A 452 6.60 -6.40 -2.44
N GLU A 453 7.52 -7.15 -3.04
CA GLU A 453 8.95 -6.89 -2.94
C GLU A 453 9.31 -5.57 -3.62
N VAL A 454 8.80 -5.30 -4.83
CA VAL A 454 8.93 -4.03 -5.55
C VAL A 454 8.26 -2.88 -4.79
N ALA A 455 7.04 -3.08 -4.26
CA ALA A 455 6.35 -2.10 -3.43
C ALA A 455 7.14 -1.75 -2.16
N SER A 456 7.80 -2.75 -1.58
CA SER A 456 8.61 -2.61 -0.37
C SER A 456 10.00 -2.05 -0.65
N GLN A 457 10.65 -2.41 -1.77
CA GLN A 457 12.02 -2.03 -2.16
C GLN A 457 12.20 -0.53 -2.33
N GLY A 458 11.09 0.21 -2.52
CA GLY A 458 11.00 1.67 -2.39
C GLY A 458 11.77 2.19 -1.17
N GLY A 459 11.77 1.46 -0.06
CA GLY A 459 12.77 1.55 0.99
C GLY A 459 13.46 0.20 1.18
N LYS A 460 14.73 0.14 1.60
CA LYS A 460 15.30 -1.12 2.08
C LYS A 460 14.66 -1.50 3.41
N VAL A 461 13.45 -2.04 3.38
CA VAL A 461 12.85 -2.71 4.52
C VAL A 461 13.39 -4.13 4.48
N SER A 462 14.61 -4.33 4.97
CA SER A 462 14.98 -5.64 5.48
C SER A 462 13.92 -6.03 6.52
N LEU A 463 13.58 -7.32 6.63
CA LEU A 463 12.69 -7.81 7.69
C LEU A 463 13.12 -7.28 9.08
N ASP A 464 14.42 -7.05 9.27
CA ASP A 464 15.05 -6.43 10.44
C ASP A 464 14.73 -4.93 10.61
N LEU A 465 14.64 -4.17 9.52
CA LEU A 465 14.29 -2.74 9.55
C LEU A 465 12.79 -2.53 9.73
N ASN A 466 11.93 -3.45 9.25
CA ASN A 466 10.51 -3.44 9.60
C ASN A 466 10.34 -3.71 11.10
N ALA A 467 11.08 -4.68 11.64
CA ALA A 467 11.11 -4.92 13.08
C ALA A 467 11.68 -3.71 13.84
N PHE A 468 12.68 -3.00 13.31
CA PHE A 468 13.23 -1.76 13.89
C PHE A 468 12.23 -0.60 13.85
N CYS A 469 11.48 -0.39 12.77
CA CYS A 469 10.50 0.68 12.63
C CYS A 469 9.21 0.43 13.40
N VAL A 470 8.81 -0.83 13.49
CA VAL A 470 7.78 -1.29 14.41
C VAL A 470 8.26 -1.06 15.85
N ARG A 471 9.57 -1.18 16.14
CA ARG A 471 10.20 -1.05 17.48
C ARG A 471 10.59 0.38 17.87
N HIS A 472 10.76 1.29 16.92
CA HIS A 472 11.15 2.69 17.10
C HIS A 472 10.40 3.63 16.13
N PRO A 473 9.09 3.88 16.38
CA PRO A 473 8.27 4.75 15.54
C PRO A 473 8.76 6.21 15.52
N GLU A 474 9.52 6.65 16.54
CA GLU A 474 10.12 7.98 16.61
C GLU A 474 11.35 8.20 15.70
N SER A 475 11.90 7.15 15.09
CA SER A 475 13.14 7.28 14.31
C SER A 475 12.86 7.83 12.91
N ALA A 476 13.48 8.99 12.59
CA ALA A 476 13.38 9.67 11.28
C ALA A 476 13.85 8.80 10.09
N THR A 477 14.50 7.67 10.36
CA THR A 477 14.96 6.66 9.40
C THR A 477 13.85 5.76 8.88
N CYS A 478 12.66 5.80 9.48
CA CYS A 478 11.50 4.96 9.12
C CYS A 478 10.57 5.56 8.06
N GLY A 479 11.03 6.58 7.34
CA GLY A 479 10.33 7.08 6.16
C GLY A 479 10.33 6.02 5.05
N HIS A 480 9.17 5.46 4.75
CA HIS A 480 8.99 4.73 3.50
C HIS A 480 9.10 5.72 2.34
N ASP A 481 10.13 5.59 1.51
CA ASP A 481 10.18 6.25 0.21
C ASP A 481 9.01 5.68 -0.62
N THR A 482 7.89 6.39 -0.63
CA THR A 482 6.67 5.95 -1.32
C THR A 482 6.92 5.95 -2.82
N ILE A 483 6.57 4.85 -3.48
CA ILE A 483 6.62 4.77 -4.94
C ILE A 483 5.65 5.80 -5.51
N PRO A 484 6.10 6.69 -6.42
CA PRO A 484 5.33 7.85 -6.83
C PRO A 484 4.07 7.54 -7.64
N LEU A 485 3.92 6.31 -8.14
CA LEU A 485 2.77 5.85 -8.96
C LEU A 485 1.62 5.26 -8.13
N VAL A 486 1.49 5.71 -6.87
CA VAL A 486 0.46 5.24 -5.93
C VAL A 486 -0.07 6.45 -5.16
N LEU A 487 -1.40 6.50 -4.97
CA LEU A 487 -2.03 7.43 -4.04
C LEU A 487 -1.89 6.89 -2.62
N SER A 488 -1.51 7.76 -1.69
CA SER A 488 -1.22 7.40 -0.31
C SER A 488 -1.96 8.30 0.66
N ILE A 489 -2.67 7.72 1.62
CA ILE A 489 -3.27 8.46 2.74
C ILE A 489 -2.78 7.82 4.05
N PRO A 490 -2.13 8.59 4.95
CA PRO A 490 -1.69 8.05 6.23
C PRO A 490 -2.88 7.52 7.04
N LEU A 491 -2.69 6.42 7.77
CA LEU A 491 -3.74 5.83 8.60
C LEU A 491 -4.14 6.81 9.71
N ILE A 492 -5.42 7.16 9.74
CA ILE A 492 -6.00 8.02 10.77
C ILE A 492 -6.29 7.13 11.97
N LEU A 493 -5.86 7.55 13.17
CA LEU A 493 -6.07 6.82 14.43
C LEU A 493 -5.32 5.47 14.53
N SER A 494 -4.22 5.30 13.79
CA SER A 494 -3.28 4.19 14.03
C SER A 494 -2.17 4.62 14.98
N THR A 495 -1.86 3.77 15.95
CA THR A 495 -0.76 3.91 16.91
C THR A 495 0.58 3.54 16.27
N TYR A 496 0.58 2.59 15.33
CA TYR A 496 1.77 2.12 14.63
C TYR A 496 2.05 2.87 13.32
N GLY A 497 1.12 3.73 12.90
CA GLY A 497 1.23 4.46 11.65
C GLY A 497 1.07 3.55 10.43
N GLY A 498 1.45 4.07 9.27
CA GLY A 498 1.30 3.39 7.98
C GLY A 498 0.41 4.17 7.02
N ASN A 499 0.34 3.66 5.78
CA ASN A 499 -0.37 4.32 4.69
C ASN A 499 -1.38 3.38 4.03
N SER A 500 -2.57 3.91 3.76
CA SER A 500 -3.52 3.28 2.83
C SER A 500 -3.08 3.64 1.42
N LEU A 501 -2.87 2.62 0.58
CA LEU A 501 -2.33 2.76 -0.77
C LEU A 501 -3.38 2.40 -1.83
N LEU A 502 -3.42 3.16 -2.93
CA LEU A 502 -4.25 2.84 -4.10
C LEU A 502 -3.45 3.10 -5.38
N GLY A 503 -3.30 2.07 -6.21
CA GLY A 503 -2.52 2.15 -7.45
C GLY A 503 -3.17 3.09 -8.47
N LEU A 504 -2.37 3.94 -9.14
CA LEU A 504 -2.89 4.79 -10.22
C LEU A 504 -3.44 3.97 -11.39
N GLY A 505 -2.86 2.80 -11.67
CA GLY A 505 -3.33 1.89 -12.73
C GLY A 505 -4.76 1.40 -12.51
N ASP A 506 -5.14 1.17 -11.24
CA ASP A 506 -6.47 0.70 -10.85
C ASP A 506 -7.54 1.79 -10.98
N ILE A 507 -7.13 3.05 -11.07
CA ILE A 507 -8.00 4.21 -11.30
C ILE A 507 -8.10 4.50 -12.79
N VAL A 508 -6.94 4.57 -13.46
CA VAL A 508 -6.83 5.04 -14.84
C VAL A 508 -7.48 4.06 -15.83
N LEU A 509 -7.23 2.76 -15.72
CA LEU A 509 -7.78 1.79 -16.68
C LEU A 509 -9.31 1.72 -16.64
N PRO A 510 -9.97 1.66 -15.46
CA PRO A 510 -11.42 1.74 -15.38
C PRO A 510 -11.96 3.12 -15.82
N ALA A 511 -11.25 4.21 -15.56
CA ALA A 511 -11.67 5.55 -15.99
C ALA A 511 -11.78 5.69 -17.52
N LEU A 512 -10.94 4.98 -18.28
CA LEU A 512 -11.07 4.94 -19.74
C LEU A 512 -12.40 4.32 -20.19
N LEU A 513 -12.86 3.25 -19.51
CA LEU A 513 -14.16 2.65 -19.79
C LEU A 513 -15.32 3.59 -19.39
N VAL A 514 -15.20 4.30 -18.26
CA VAL A 514 -16.20 5.30 -17.83
C VAL A 514 -16.27 6.47 -18.82
N SER A 515 -15.12 6.97 -19.29
CA SER A 515 -15.06 8.02 -20.31
C SER A 515 -15.71 7.57 -21.62
N PHE A 516 -15.43 6.35 -22.09
CA PHE A 516 -16.09 5.76 -23.24
C PHE A 516 -17.63 5.68 -23.05
N ALA A 517 -18.09 5.16 -21.90
CA ALA A 517 -19.52 5.08 -21.58
C ALA A 517 -20.21 6.46 -21.61
N LEU A 518 -19.53 7.50 -21.11
CA LEU A 518 -20.03 8.88 -21.14
C LEU A 518 -20.16 9.42 -22.56
N ARG A 519 -19.17 9.16 -23.43
CA ARG A 519 -19.21 9.60 -24.82
C ARG A 519 -20.30 8.90 -25.63
N VAL A 520 -20.54 7.62 -25.37
CA VAL A 520 -21.68 6.88 -25.94
C VAL A 520 -23.00 7.52 -25.51
N ASP A 521 -23.15 7.87 -24.23
CA ASP A 521 -24.35 8.57 -23.75
C ASP A 521 -24.55 9.94 -24.43
N TYR A 522 -23.47 10.70 -24.64
CA TYR A 522 -23.53 11.99 -25.35
C TYR A 522 -23.87 11.84 -26.83
N CYS A 523 -23.34 10.82 -27.49
CA CYS A 523 -23.63 10.50 -28.87
C CYS A 523 -25.12 10.16 -29.09
N HIS A 524 -25.71 9.37 -28.19
CA HIS A 524 -27.13 9.06 -28.24
C HIS A 524 -28.02 10.13 -27.59
N VAL A 525 -27.46 11.30 -27.25
CA VAL A 525 -28.23 12.46 -26.76
C VAL A 525 -29.03 12.08 -25.50
N ARG A 526 -28.42 11.30 -24.58
CA ARG A 526 -29.08 10.76 -23.40
C ARG A 526 -28.90 11.66 -22.17
N PRO A 527 -29.95 11.84 -21.34
CA PRO A 527 -29.79 12.50 -20.06
C PRO A 527 -28.99 11.61 -19.10
N LEU A 528 -28.12 12.23 -18.30
CA LEU A 528 -27.32 11.58 -17.25
C LEU A 528 -28.20 11.23 -16.04
N ASN A 529 -29.11 10.28 -16.20
CA ASN A 529 -29.97 9.77 -15.12
C ASN A 529 -29.61 8.32 -14.74
N ASN A 530 -29.95 7.92 -13.51
CA ASN A 530 -29.64 6.58 -12.98
C ASN A 530 -30.28 5.41 -13.75
N GLY A 531 -31.35 5.65 -14.51
CA GLY A 531 -32.13 4.58 -15.14
C GLY A 531 -31.60 4.16 -16.52
N SER A 532 -30.92 5.05 -17.25
CA SER A 532 -30.56 4.82 -18.65
C SER A 532 -29.14 5.26 -19.04
N SER A 533 -28.37 5.92 -18.18
CA SER A 533 -27.02 6.34 -18.55
C SER A 533 -25.99 5.22 -18.34
N TYR A 534 -25.23 4.87 -19.38
CA TYR A 534 -24.08 3.97 -19.25
C TYR A 534 -23.02 4.53 -18.30
N PHE A 535 -22.81 5.84 -18.31
CA PHE A 535 -21.88 6.52 -17.41
C PHE A 535 -22.21 6.26 -15.94
N VAL A 536 -23.47 6.47 -15.53
CA VAL A 536 -23.87 6.25 -14.12
C VAL A 536 -23.70 4.80 -13.71
N TRP A 537 -24.10 3.84 -14.57
CA TRP A 537 -23.92 2.42 -14.30
C TRP A 537 -22.44 2.03 -14.17
N ALA A 538 -21.57 2.57 -15.03
CA ALA A 538 -20.13 2.37 -14.93
C ALA A 538 -19.55 2.99 -13.64
N CYS A 539 -19.94 4.21 -13.26
CA CYS A 539 -19.48 4.83 -12.01
C CYS A 539 -19.89 4.02 -10.77
N VAL A 540 -21.14 3.54 -10.71
CA VAL A 540 -21.63 2.70 -9.61
C VAL A 540 -20.89 1.36 -9.57
N ALA A 541 -20.69 0.73 -10.74
CA ALA A 541 -19.97 -0.53 -10.82
C ALA A 541 -18.51 -0.42 -10.38
N TYR A 542 -17.83 0.69 -10.73
CA TYR A 542 -16.47 0.98 -10.24
C TYR A 542 -16.45 1.15 -8.72
N ALA A 543 -17.37 1.95 -8.17
CA ALA A 543 -17.44 2.19 -6.73
C ALA A 543 -17.69 0.90 -5.94
N VAL A 544 -18.59 0.02 -6.42
CA VAL A 544 -18.85 -1.29 -5.84
C VAL A 544 -17.65 -2.23 -5.97
N GLY A 545 -17.02 -2.29 -7.15
CA GLY A 545 -15.85 -3.13 -7.39
C GLY A 545 -14.65 -2.74 -6.52
N LEU A 546 -14.38 -1.45 -6.39
CA LEU A 546 -13.31 -0.94 -5.52
C LEU A 546 -13.63 -1.17 -4.03
N LEU A 547 -14.89 -1.04 -3.62
CA LEU A 547 -15.31 -1.37 -2.26
C LEU A 547 -15.11 -2.86 -1.96
N MET A 548 -15.48 -3.74 -2.90
CA MET A 548 -15.25 -5.18 -2.76
C MET A 548 -13.75 -5.50 -2.62
N ALA A 549 -12.89 -4.86 -3.43
CA ALA A 549 -11.44 -5.02 -3.30
C ALA A 549 -10.94 -4.63 -1.90
N ASN A 550 -11.39 -3.49 -1.37
CA ASN A 550 -11.02 -3.05 -0.02
C ASN A 550 -11.52 -4.00 1.08
N VAL A 551 -12.76 -4.47 0.99
CA VAL A 551 -13.31 -5.43 1.98
C VAL A 551 -12.56 -6.75 1.92
N MET A 552 -12.25 -7.25 0.72
CA MET A 552 -11.48 -8.49 0.58
C MET A 552 -10.03 -8.34 1.03
N ALA A 553 -9.41 -7.18 0.84
CA ALA A 553 -8.08 -6.88 1.38
C ALA A 553 -8.06 -7.01 2.90
N ILE A 554 -9.10 -6.52 3.58
CA ILE A 554 -9.26 -6.65 5.03
C ILE A 554 -9.48 -8.12 5.44
N VAL A 555 -10.40 -8.82 4.77
CA VAL A 555 -10.77 -10.20 5.14
C VAL A 555 -9.63 -11.20 4.94
N LEU A 556 -8.83 -11.03 3.87
CA LEU A 556 -7.76 -11.94 3.51
C LEU A 556 -6.36 -11.50 3.99
N GLN A 557 -6.26 -10.43 4.78
CA GLN A 557 -4.97 -9.89 5.24
C GLN A 557 -4.07 -10.93 5.95
N HIS A 558 -4.66 -11.92 6.62
CA HIS A 558 -3.93 -12.99 7.32
C HIS A 558 -3.42 -14.10 6.39
N PHE A 559 -3.94 -14.20 5.17
CA PHE A 559 -3.61 -15.26 4.22
C PHE A 559 -2.75 -14.76 3.05
N VAL A 560 -2.95 -13.50 2.62
CA VAL A 560 -2.22 -12.92 1.48
C VAL A 560 -1.88 -11.46 1.77
N ALA A 561 -0.63 -11.07 1.54
CA ALA A 561 -0.11 -9.72 1.77
C ALA A 561 -0.68 -8.64 0.82
N GLY A 562 -1.42 -9.01 -0.23
CA GLY A 562 -2.03 -8.08 -1.17
C GLY A 562 -3.15 -8.74 -1.97
N GLN A 563 -4.14 -7.94 -2.38
CA GLN A 563 -5.24 -8.39 -3.23
C GLN A 563 -5.16 -7.68 -4.59
N PRO A 564 -5.35 -8.39 -5.72
CA PRO A 564 -5.42 -7.77 -7.03
C PRO A 564 -6.73 -6.96 -7.15
N ALA A 565 -6.65 -5.63 -7.22
CA ALA A 565 -7.83 -4.76 -7.23
C ALA A 565 -8.65 -4.92 -8.53
N LEU A 566 -7.97 -5.09 -9.67
CA LEU A 566 -8.64 -5.25 -10.97
C LEU A 566 -9.43 -6.55 -11.05
N MET A 567 -9.11 -7.55 -10.22
CA MET A 567 -9.88 -8.79 -10.11
C MET A 567 -11.35 -8.53 -9.72
N TYR A 568 -11.60 -7.51 -8.91
CA TYR A 568 -12.94 -7.14 -8.45
C TYR A 568 -13.57 -6.07 -9.33
N ILE A 569 -12.78 -5.07 -9.76
CA ILE A 569 -13.28 -3.92 -10.52
C ILE A 569 -13.72 -4.32 -11.93
N VAL A 570 -12.89 -5.07 -12.67
CA VAL A 570 -13.14 -5.41 -14.07
C VAL A 570 -14.45 -6.18 -14.29
N PRO A 571 -14.73 -7.29 -13.57
CA PRO A 571 -15.98 -8.02 -13.76
C PRO A 571 -17.21 -7.21 -13.33
N CYS A 572 -17.12 -6.38 -12.28
CA CYS A 572 -18.22 -5.48 -11.89
C CYS A 572 -18.54 -4.48 -13.01
N MET A 573 -17.51 -3.82 -13.54
CA MET A 573 -17.62 -2.80 -14.58
C MET A 573 -18.12 -3.35 -15.91
N LEU A 574 -17.45 -4.37 -16.46
CA LEU A 574 -17.85 -4.99 -17.72
C LEU A 574 -19.21 -5.68 -17.59
N GLY A 575 -19.47 -6.33 -16.45
CA GLY A 575 -20.77 -6.93 -16.16
C GLY A 575 -21.90 -5.90 -16.21
N ALA A 576 -21.76 -4.77 -15.51
CA ALA A 576 -22.76 -3.71 -15.50
C ALA A 576 -23.01 -3.10 -16.89
N VAL A 577 -21.94 -2.78 -17.62
CA VAL A 577 -22.04 -2.17 -18.96
C VAL A 577 -22.64 -3.15 -19.97
N LEU A 578 -22.19 -4.41 -19.99
CA LEU A 578 -22.69 -5.43 -20.91
C LEU A 578 -24.13 -5.84 -20.62
N THR A 579 -24.53 -5.89 -19.35
CA THR A 579 -25.92 -6.20 -18.97
C THR A 579 -26.86 -5.07 -19.36
N LEU A 580 -26.48 -3.81 -19.13
CA LEU A 580 -27.26 -2.66 -19.58
C LEU A 580 -27.37 -2.62 -21.11
N ALA A 581 -26.27 -2.83 -21.84
CA ALA A 581 -26.29 -2.84 -23.30
C ALA A 581 -27.21 -3.94 -23.86
N ARG A 582 -27.16 -5.16 -23.30
CA ARG A 582 -28.08 -6.23 -23.68
C ARG A 582 -29.53 -5.95 -23.32
N SER A 583 -29.78 -5.27 -22.20
CA SER A 583 -31.15 -4.92 -21.78
C SER A 583 -31.82 -3.92 -22.71
N LYS A 584 -31.04 -3.11 -23.43
CA LYS A 584 -31.54 -2.06 -24.34
C LYS A 584 -31.78 -2.54 -25.77
N GLY A 585 -31.05 -3.56 -26.21
CA GLY A 585 -31.28 -4.21 -27.49
C GLY A 585 -30.01 -4.81 -28.08
N ALA A 586 -30.17 -5.80 -28.96
CA ALA A 586 -29.05 -6.44 -29.65
C ALA A 586 -28.34 -5.48 -30.62
N ASP A 587 -29.10 -4.57 -31.24
CA ASP A 587 -28.58 -3.62 -32.22
C ASP A 587 -27.66 -2.58 -31.55
N GLU A 588 -28.09 -2.00 -30.42
CA GLU A 588 -27.28 -1.05 -29.64
C GLU A 588 -26.03 -1.71 -29.04
N PHE A 589 -26.17 -2.97 -28.60
CA PHE A 589 -25.02 -3.75 -28.16
C PHE A 589 -23.99 -3.95 -29.29
N GLN A 590 -24.45 -4.30 -30.49
CA GLN A 590 -23.56 -4.52 -31.63
C GLN A 590 -22.89 -3.21 -32.07
N GLU A 591 -23.65 -2.12 -32.11
CA GLU A 591 -23.12 -0.78 -32.42
C GLU A 591 -22.03 -0.36 -31.42
N MET A 592 -22.29 -0.54 -30.13
CA MET A 592 -21.32 -0.23 -29.07
C MET A 592 -20.09 -1.17 -29.09
N TRP A 593 -20.31 -2.44 -29.48
CA TRP A 593 -19.26 -3.46 -29.59
C TRP A 593 -18.26 -3.14 -30.70
N ASP A 594 -18.76 -2.82 -31.89
CA ASP A 594 -17.92 -2.50 -33.06
C ASP A 594 -17.38 -1.07 -33.01
N GLY A 595 -18.03 -0.19 -32.26
CA GLY A 595 -17.70 1.23 -32.12
C GLY A 595 -18.76 2.08 -32.81
N PRO A 596 -19.48 2.95 -32.08
CA PRO A 596 -20.56 3.71 -32.68
C PRO A 596 -20.01 4.73 -33.67
N ALA A 597 -20.70 4.92 -34.80
CA ALA A 597 -20.23 5.74 -35.93
C ALA A 597 -19.94 7.19 -35.54
N CYS A 598 -20.64 7.71 -34.53
CA CYS A 598 -20.41 9.04 -33.96
C CYS A 598 -19.05 9.22 -33.27
N LEU A 599 -18.41 8.12 -32.84
CA LEU A 599 -17.05 8.13 -32.26
C LEU A 599 -15.98 7.83 -33.31
N ALA A 600 -16.38 7.27 -34.46
CA ALA A 600 -15.48 6.92 -35.56
C ALA A 600 -15.20 8.11 -36.51
N LEU A 601 -15.96 9.20 -36.43
CA LEU A 601 -15.72 10.42 -37.20
C LEU A 601 -14.47 11.20 -36.74
N ASP A 602 -13.77 10.70 -35.73
CA ASP A 602 -12.48 11.21 -35.23
C ASP A 602 -11.24 10.65 -35.97
N ALA A 603 -11.42 9.81 -37.01
CA ALA A 603 -10.35 9.12 -37.74
C ALA A 603 -10.17 9.57 -39.19
#